data_AF-A0A2G6P0A9-F1
#
_entry.id   AF-A0A2G6P0A9-F1
#
_cell.length_a   1.000
_cell.length_b   1.000
_cell.length_c   1.000
_cell.angle_alpha   90.00
_cell.angle_beta   90.00
_cell.angle_gamma   90.00
#
_symmetry.space_group_name_H-M   'P 1'
#
loop_
_entity.id
_entity.type
_entity.pdbx_description
1 polymer ?
#
loop_
_entity_poly.entity_id
_entity_poly.type
_entity_poly.pdbx_seq_one_letter_code
_entity_poly.pdbx_strand_id
1 'polypeptide(L)'
;WKTTIKDRDRLMAEYIIEKFDSIQNSDSKRKKALIIMNYRHAFGNEFKTQEDKEPENVGRYLFKQFPDRIANVLINTLTFSEVRSDNDADIITIQDGKWDASFKRLNKDNIGFDFENSPFGKDKFDLWPFVEHNISYSQVFNGFVYYTSVDKFKLITGVSDIVDSSFISELKRRKLLVNEARNLNFSTNDSILWSYNRKKINDTFITDSIKISIDKWLK
;
A
#
# COMPACT_ATOMS: atom_id res chain seq x y z
N TRP A 1 1.13 -18.44 2.43
CA TRP A 1 0.14 -17.70 1.62
C TRP A 1 -0.70 -18.66 0.77
N LYS A 2 -1.82 -19.16 1.32
CA LYS A 2 -2.86 -19.86 0.56
C LYS A 2 -4.07 -18.92 0.45
N THR A 3 -4.08 -18.03 -0.53
CA THR A 3 -5.31 -17.36 -0.96
C THR A 3 -5.45 -17.52 -2.46
N THR A 4 -6.41 -18.37 -2.81
CA THR A 4 -6.66 -19.03 -4.08
C THR A 4 -7.52 -18.15 -5.00
N ILE A 5 -7.10 -16.91 -5.26
CA ILE A 5 -7.63 -16.15 -6.41
C ILE A 5 -6.49 -15.98 -7.39
N LYS A 6 -6.30 -17.03 -8.20
CA LYS A 6 -5.45 -16.97 -9.39
C LYS A 6 -5.89 -15.73 -10.19
N ASP A 7 -4.95 -14.95 -10.70
CA ASP A 7 -5.20 -13.78 -11.55
C ASP A 7 -5.81 -12.53 -10.87
N ARG A 8 -5.91 -12.44 -9.54
CA ARG A 8 -6.50 -11.26 -8.87
C ARG A 8 -5.90 -9.93 -9.35
N ASP A 9 -4.58 -9.83 -9.34
CA ASP A 9 -3.86 -8.61 -9.72
C ASP A 9 -3.94 -8.34 -11.23
N ARG A 10 -4.02 -9.40 -12.06
CA ARG A 10 -4.29 -9.29 -13.50
C ARG A 10 -5.69 -8.71 -13.76
N LEU A 11 -6.73 -9.24 -13.12
CA LEU A 11 -8.10 -8.74 -13.25
C LEU A 11 -8.24 -7.29 -12.78
N MET A 12 -7.57 -6.92 -11.69
CA MET A 12 -7.51 -5.53 -11.24
C MET A 12 -6.84 -4.62 -12.28
N ALA A 13 -5.74 -5.08 -12.89
CA ALA A 13 -5.06 -4.33 -13.94
C ALA A 13 -5.93 -4.18 -15.20
N GLU A 14 -6.55 -5.26 -15.68
CA GLU A 14 -7.46 -5.24 -16.84
C GLU A 14 -8.59 -4.23 -16.65
N TYR A 15 -9.23 -4.22 -15.48
CA TYR A 15 -10.25 -3.23 -15.14
C TYR A 15 -9.72 -1.78 -15.19
N ILE A 16 -8.54 -1.54 -14.61
CA ILE A 16 -7.92 -0.21 -14.61
C ILE A 16 -7.59 0.24 -16.04
N ILE A 17 -7.03 -0.66 -16.86
CA ILE A 17 -6.69 -0.41 -18.26
C ILE A 17 -7.95 -0.02 -19.03
N GLU A 18 -9.00 -0.83 -18.95
CA GLU A 18 -10.28 -0.56 -19.63
C GLU A 18 -10.87 0.80 -19.23
N LYS A 19 -10.86 1.12 -17.93
CA LYS A 19 -11.36 2.41 -17.44
C LYS A 19 -10.50 3.58 -17.89
N PHE A 20 -9.18 3.43 -17.89
CA PHE A 20 -8.30 4.48 -18.36
C PHE A 20 -8.44 4.71 -19.85
N ASP A 21 -8.55 3.65 -20.65
CA ASP A 21 -8.79 3.75 -22.10
C ASP A 21 -10.13 4.42 -22.41
N SER A 22 -11.18 4.13 -21.64
CA SER A 22 -12.45 4.85 -21.74
C SER A 22 -12.28 6.36 -21.44
N ILE A 23 -11.49 6.72 -20.42
CA ILE A 23 -11.17 8.13 -20.13
C ILE A 23 -10.40 8.75 -21.32
N GLN A 24 -9.42 8.04 -21.89
CA GLN A 24 -8.65 8.50 -23.05
C GLN A 24 -9.57 8.77 -24.25
N ASN A 25 -10.52 7.88 -24.51
CA ASN A 25 -11.39 7.94 -25.69
C ASN A 25 -12.67 8.79 -25.52
N SER A 26 -12.95 9.30 -24.32
CA SER A 26 -14.10 10.18 -24.07
C SER A 26 -13.93 11.60 -24.65
N ASP A 27 -14.99 12.43 -24.63
CA ASP A 27 -14.86 13.87 -24.95
C ASP A 27 -14.32 14.71 -23.77
N SER A 28 -13.99 14.09 -22.64
CA SER A 28 -13.49 14.78 -21.46
C SER A 28 -12.13 15.43 -21.70
N LYS A 29 -11.96 16.69 -21.29
CA LYS A 29 -10.64 17.35 -21.26
C LYS A 29 -9.67 16.70 -20.26
N ARG A 30 -10.17 16.02 -19.22
CA ARG A 30 -9.35 15.37 -18.20
C ARG A 30 -8.98 13.96 -18.67
N LYS A 31 -7.74 13.80 -19.12
CA LYS A 31 -7.15 12.55 -19.64
C LYS A 31 -6.16 11.88 -18.67
N LYS A 32 -6.25 12.17 -17.38
CA LYS A 32 -5.36 11.62 -16.34
C LYS A 32 -6.18 10.87 -15.30
N ALA A 33 -5.61 9.79 -14.77
CA ALA A 33 -6.18 9.01 -13.67
C ALA A 33 -5.21 8.96 -12.49
N LEU A 34 -5.77 8.89 -11.28
CA LEU A 34 -5.03 8.57 -10.06
C LEU A 34 -5.52 7.20 -9.58
N ILE A 35 -4.58 6.30 -9.35
CA ILE A 35 -4.89 4.95 -8.86
C ILE A 35 -4.37 4.84 -7.44
N ILE A 36 -5.28 4.54 -6.50
CA ILE A 36 -4.95 4.38 -5.09
C ILE A 36 -5.07 2.91 -4.74
N MET A 37 -3.97 2.29 -4.32
CA MET A 37 -3.92 0.88 -3.93
C MET A 37 -2.86 0.66 -2.85
N ASN A 38 -2.92 -0.49 -2.18
CA ASN A 38 -1.87 -0.89 -1.25
C ASN A 38 -0.51 -1.04 -2.00
N TYR A 39 0.59 -0.71 -1.32
CA TYR A 39 1.93 -0.62 -1.91
C TYR A 39 2.33 -1.87 -2.71
N ARG A 40 1.94 -3.08 -2.25
CA ARG A 40 2.33 -4.34 -2.91
C ARG A 40 1.79 -4.41 -4.32
N HIS A 41 0.58 -3.93 -4.54
CA HIS A 41 -0.03 -3.94 -5.87
C HIS A 41 0.66 -2.96 -6.83
N ALA A 42 1.30 -1.92 -6.30
CA ALA A 42 1.92 -0.86 -7.09
C ALA A 42 3.35 -1.17 -7.55
N PHE A 43 3.93 -2.33 -7.20
CA PHE A 43 5.28 -2.69 -7.64
C PHE A 43 5.39 -2.71 -9.17
N GLY A 44 6.39 -1.98 -9.67
CA GLY A 44 6.62 -1.78 -11.10
C GLY A 44 7.27 -2.99 -11.79
N ASN A 45 7.65 -2.78 -13.06
CA ASN A 45 8.14 -3.85 -13.91
C ASN A 45 9.49 -4.44 -13.47
N GLU A 46 10.36 -3.65 -12.85
CA GLU A 46 11.72 -4.08 -12.46
C GLU A 46 11.78 -4.88 -11.15
N PHE A 47 10.69 -4.92 -10.37
CA PHE A 47 10.67 -5.76 -9.17
C PHE A 47 10.69 -7.24 -9.57
N LYS A 48 11.73 -7.98 -9.18
CA LYS A 48 11.84 -9.42 -9.43
C LYS A 48 12.34 -10.14 -8.17
N THR A 49 11.95 -11.39 -7.99
CA THR A 49 12.53 -12.24 -6.94
C THR A 49 13.90 -12.78 -7.39
N GLN A 50 14.70 -13.33 -6.47
CA GLN A 50 15.98 -13.95 -6.80
C GLN A 50 15.90 -15.08 -7.84
N GLU A 51 14.77 -15.75 -7.97
CA GLU A 51 14.53 -16.78 -9.00
C GLU A 51 14.24 -16.16 -10.39
N ASP A 52 14.51 -14.86 -10.58
CA ASP A 52 14.07 -14.03 -11.71
C ASP A 52 12.55 -14.11 -11.95
N LYS A 53 11.80 -14.57 -10.94
CA LYS A 53 10.37 -14.74 -11.06
C LYS A 53 9.72 -13.38 -10.98
N GLU A 54 8.99 -13.13 -12.04
CA GLU A 54 8.16 -11.97 -12.24
C GLU A 54 6.88 -12.11 -11.37
N PRO A 55 6.69 -11.35 -10.25
CA PRO A 55 5.42 -11.38 -9.53
C PRO A 55 4.28 -10.71 -10.28
N GLU A 56 3.08 -11.26 -10.14
CA GLU A 56 1.87 -10.73 -10.75
C GLU A 56 1.32 -9.59 -9.90
N ASN A 57 1.95 -8.41 -9.98
CA ASN A 57 1.48 -7.18 -9.36
C ASN A 57 0.73 -6.33 -10.39
N VAL A 58 -0.32 -5.61 -9.95
CA VAL A 58 -1.08 -4.68 -10.79
C VAL A 58 -0.14 -3.71 -11.53
N GLY A 59 0.79 -3.11 -10.79
CA GLY A 59 1.76 -2.14 -11.29
C GLY A 59 2.51 -2.66 -12.51
N ARG A 60 3.03 -3.90 -12.47
CA ARG A 60 3.70 -4.48 -13.65
C ARG A 60 2.83 -4.44 -14.90
N TYR A 61 1.60 -4.93 -14.84
CA TYR A 61 0.72 -4.96 -16.02
C TYR A 61 0.51 -3.54 -16.56
N LEU A 62 0.35 -2.57 -15.66
CA LEU A 62 0.16 -1.17 -16.05
C LEU A 62 1.43 -0.53 -16.63
N PHE A 63 2.61 -0.80 -16.07
CA PHE A 63 3.90 -0.35 -16.63
C PHE A 63 4.19 -0.97 -18.01
N LYS A 64 3.80 -2.23 -18.22
CA LYS A 64 3.89 -2.88 -19.54
C LYS A 64 2.91 -2.27 -20.54
N GLN A 65 1.67 -1.97 -20.12
CA GLN A 65 0.63 -1.41 -21.00
C GLN A 65 0.85 0.08 -21.33
N PHE A 66 1.37 0.86 -20.38
CA PHE A 66 1.50 2.31 -20.50
C PHE A 66 2.95 2.77 -20.28
N PRO A 67 3.91 2.32 -21.10
CA PRO A 67 5.31 2.74 -20.98
C PRO A 67 5.42 4.26 -21.06
N ASP A 68 6.27 4.85 -20.21
CA ASP A 68 6.54 6.30 -20.10
C ASP A 68 5.34 7.20 -19.77
N ARG A 69 4.17 6.60 -19.49
CA ARG A 69 2.90 7.30 -19.23
C ARG A 69 2.33 7.00 -17.85
N ILE A 70 3.05 6.24 -17.05
CA ILE A 70 2.69 5.85 -15.70
C ILE A 70 3.86 6.10 -14.75
N ALA A 71 3.53 6.51 -13.52
CA ALA A 71 4.46 6.58 -12.42
C ALA A 71 3.79 6.02 -11.17
N ASN A 72 4.57 5.41 -10.29
CA ASN A 72 4.13 5.00 -8.96
C ASN A 72 4.87 5.80 -7.88
N VAL A 73 4.15 6.12 -6.81
CA VAL A 73 4.67 6.92 -5.71
C VAL A 73 4.37 6.20 -4.40
N LEU A 74 5.41 5.91 -3.63
CA LEU A 74 5.29 5.34 -2.29
C LEU A 74 5.04 6.45 -1.29
N ILE A 75 4.00 6.32 -0.47
CA ILE A 75 3.83 7.15 0.73
C ILE A 75 4.55 6.45 1.88
N ASN A 76 5.27 7.21 2.71
CA ASN A 76 6.00 6.64 3.84
C ASN A 76 5.11 5.74 4.70
N THR A 77 5.64 4.56 5.02
CA THR A 77 4.90 3.49 5.67
C THR A 77 5.84 2.72 6.59
N LEU A 78 5.26 1.88 7.44
CA LEU A 78 5.99 0.86 8.17
C LEU A 78 6.14 -0.40 7.30
N THR A 79 7.13 -1.23 7.63
CA THR A 79 7.35 -2.56 7.02
C THR A 79 7.23 -3.65 8.10
N PHE A 80 7.45 -4.90 7.73
CA PHE A 80 7.37 -6.06 8.62
C PHE A 80 8.76 -6.68 8.80
N SER A 81 9.11 -7.14 10.00
CA SER A 81 10.31 -7.96 10.23
C SER A 81 9.97 -9.44 10.22
N GLU A 82 8.83 -9.80 10.81
CA GLU A 82 8.29 -11.15 10.84
C GLU A 82 6.78 -11.11 10.62
N VAL A 83 6.24 -12.04 9.84
CA VAL A 83 4.79 -12.20 9.66
C VAL A 83 4.42 -13.63 9.98
N ARG A 84 3.77 -13.79 11.12
CA ARG A 84 3.27 -15.07 11.64
C ARG A 84 1.85 -15.34 11.12
N SER A 85 1.02 -14.30 10.98
CA SER A 85 -0.30 -14.36 10.34
C SER A 85 -0.77 -12.99 9.81
N ASP A 86 -1.93 -12.94 9.14
CA ASP A 86 -2.55 -11.69 8.65
C ASP A 86 -2.81 -10.65 9.76
N ASN A 87 -2.90 -11.08 11.02
CA ASN A 87 -3.11 -10.22 12.19
C ASN A 87 -1.95 -10.30 13.20
N ASP A 88 -0.87 -10.99 12.86
CA ASP A 88 0.27 -11.19 13.74
C ASP A 88 1.55 -10.99 12.95
N ALA A 89 2.02 -9.75 12.96
CA ALA A 89 3.23 -9.34 12.28
C ALA A 89 3.94 -8.29 13.12
N ASP A 90 5.26 -8.40 13.20
CA ASP A 90 6.09 -7.40 13.85
C ASP A 90 6.31 -6.26 12.88
N ILE A 91 5.89 -5.07 13.31
CA ILE A 91 5.96 -3.86 12.51
C ILE A 91 7.24 -3.12 12.87
N ILE A 92 8.03 -2.79 11.84
CA ILE A 92 9.29 -2.07 11.95
C ILE A 92 9.32 -0.89 10.98
N THR A 93 10.34 -0.06 11.12
CA THR A 93 10.59 1.09 10.25
C THR A 93 11.32 0.67 8.97
N ILE A 94 11.04 1.37 7.87
CA ILE A 94 11.84 1.26 6.65
C ILE A 94 13.28 1.71 6.95
N GLN A 95 14.25 0.99 6.40
CA GLN A 95 15.68 1.24 6.56
C GLN A 95 16.08 1.41 8.03
N ASP A 96 15.44 0.63 8.91
CA ASP A 96 15.76 0.57 10.34
C ASP A 96 15.74 1.97 11.01
N GLY A 97 14.81 2.82 10.56
CA GLY A 97 14.52 4.16 11.11
C GLY A 97 15.37 5.28 10.52
N LYS A 98 16.33 4.97 9.64
CA LYS A 98 17.26 5.93 9.05
C LYS A 98 16.55 7.04 8.27
N TRP A 99 15.49 6.68 7.53
CA TRP A 99 14.74 7.64 6.72
C TRP A 99 14.00 8.64 7.59
N ASP A 100 13.18 8.16 8.52
CA ASP A 100 12.46 8.98 9.48
C ASP A 100 13.38 9.90 10.29
N ALA A 101 14.53 9.38 10.75
CA ALA A 101 15.51 10.18 11.47
C ALA A 101 16.06 11.33 10.61
N SER A 102 16.28 11.11 9.32
CA SER A 102 16.75 12.14 8.38
C SER A 102 15.75 13.29 8.28
N PHE A 103 14.46 12.99 8.14
CA PHE A 103 13.41 14.01 8.06
C PHE A 103 13.19 14.71 9.41
N LYS A 104 13.21 13.95 10.51
CA LYS A 104 13.12 14.47 11.89
C LYS A 104 14.26 15.43 12.21
N ARG A 105 15.51 15.09 11.84
CA ARG A 105 16.70 15.94 12.01
C ARG A 105 16.61 17.27 11.26
N LEU A 106 15.96 17.26 10.09
CA LEU A 106 15.75 18.43 9.24
C LEU A 106 14.44 19.18 9.54
N ASN A 107 13.63 18.69 10.50
CA ASN A 107 12.31 19.21 10.79
C ASN A 107 11.43 19.37 9.54
N LYS A 108 11.39 18.33 8.70
CA LYS A 108 10.60 18.29 7.47
C LYS A 108 9.50 17.26 7.57
N ASP A 109 8.27 17.70 7.30
CA ASP A 109 7.08 16.88 7.05
C ASP A 109 6.48 17.34 5.71
N ASN A 110 5.55 16.56 5.14
CA ASN A 110 4.83 16.86 3.88
C ASN A 110 5.75 17.17 2.68
N ILE A 111 6.75 16.32 2.44
CA ILE A 111 7.68 16.47 1.33
C ILE A 111 7.56 15.30 0.35
N GLY A 112 7.56 15.61 -0.95
CA GLY A 112 7.63 14.63 -2.04
C GLY A 112 8.91 14.82 -2.84
N PHE A 113 9.49 13.73 -3.33
CA PHE A 113 10.66 13.75 -4.20
C PHE A 113 10.73 12.50 -5.08
N ASP A 114 11.44 12.60 -6.19
CA ASP A 114 11.72 11.46 -7.05
C ASP A 114 12.80 10.58 -6.42
N PHE A 115 12.63 9.26 -6.49
CA PHE A 115 13.67 8.34 -6.04
C PHE A 115 14.92 8.43 -6.91
N GLU A 116 14.73 8.72 -8.21
CA GLU A 116 15.82 9.00 -9.13
C GLU A 116 16.71 10.12 -8.57
N ASN A 117 18.02 9.91 -8.59
CA ASN A 117 19.01 10.86 -8.06
C ASN A 117 18.92 11.17 -6.55
N SER A 118 18.07 10.47 -5.79
CA SER A 118 18.03 10.59 -4.32
C SER A 118 18.89 9.53 -3.63
N PRO A 119 19.49 9.82 -2.45
CA PRO A 119 20.16 8.78 -1.66
C PRO A 119 19.19 7.69 -1.18
N PHE A 120 17.92 8.06 -0.93
CA PHE A 120 16.86 7.14 -0.54
C PHE A 120 16.56 6.10 -1.62
N GLY A 121 16.57 6.50 -2.90
CA GLY A 121 16.32 5.60 -4.02
C GLY A 121 17.38 4.49 -4.15
N LYS A 122 18.61 4.76 -3.70
CA LYS A 122 19.74 3.82 -3.77
C LYS A 122 19.75 2.78 -2.64
N ASP A 123 18.98 3.00 -1.59
CA ASP A 123 18.89 2.05 -0.49
C ASP A 123 18.26 0.73 -0.96
N LYS A 124 18.72 -0.39 -0.39
CA LYS A 124 18.17 -1.71 -0.67
C LYS A 124 16.70 -1.73 -0.28
N PHE A 125 15.84 -2.22 -1.15
CA PHE A 125 14.42 -2.35 -0.87
C PHE A 125 14.19 -3.30 0.33
N ASP A 126 13.46 -2.86 1.35
CA ASP A 126 13.15 -3.66 2.55
C ASP A 126 11.65 -3.63 2.94
N LEU A 127 10.80 -3.08 2.07
CA LEU A 127 9.35 -3.05 2.26
C LEU A 127 8.67 -4.41 1.99
N TRP A 128 9.37 -5.35 1.34
CA TRP A 128 8.84 -6.67 1.00
C TRP A 128 9.83 -7.78 1.35
N PRO A 129 9.91 -8.20 2.63
CA PRO A 129 10.91 -9.16 3.12
C PRO A 129 10.57 -10.63 2.81
N PHE A 130 9.40 -10.91 2.21
CA PHE A 130 8.88 -12.28 2.05
C PHE A 130 9.55 -13.11 0.96
N VAL A 131 10.31 -12.46 0.11
CA VAL A 131 11.08 -13.08 -0.97
C VAL A 131 12.43 -12.42 -0.97
N GLU A 132 13.49 -13.18 -1.18
CA GLU A 132 14.79 -12.57 -1.34
C GLU A 132 14.85 -11.82 -2.67
N HIS A 133 15.45 -10.64 -2.63
CA HIS A 133 15.74 -9.79 -3.78
C HIS A 133 16.93 -8.88 -3.48
N ASN A 134 17.53 -8.35 -4.53
CA ASN A 134 18.65 -7.42 -4.45
C ASN A 134 18.40 -6.22 -5.36
N ILE A 135 17.30 -5.52 -5.08
CA ILE A 135 16.88 -4.32 -5.80
C ILE A 135 16.85 -3.12 -4.86
N SER A 136 16.91 -1.94 -5.45
CA SER A 136 16.83 -0.66 -4.75
C SER A 136 15.43 -0.06 -4.80
N TYR A 137 15.15 0.93 -3.96
CA TYR A 137 13.86 1.63 -3.96
C TYR A 137 13.52 2.27 -5.30
N SER A 138 14.50 2.87 -6.00
CA SER A 138 14.29 3.50 -7.31
C SER A 138 13.92 2.52 -8.43
N GLN A 139 14.18 1.22 -8.26
CA GLN A 139 13.77 0.19 -9.21
C GLN A 139 12.31 -0.24 -8.99
N VAL A 140 11.80 -0.08 -7.76
CA VAL A 140 10.42 -0.47 -7.43
C VAL A 140 9.44 0.69 -7.60
N PHE A 141 9.87 1.90 -7.23
CA PHE A 141 9.04 3.10 -7.18
C PHE A 141 9.72 4.28 -7.88
N ASN A 142 8.95 5.13 -8.57
CA ASN A 142 9.46 6.36 -9.18
C ASN A 142 9.68 7.48 -8.16
N GLY A 143 8.78 7.60 -7.17
CA GLY A 143 8.84 8.68 -6.19
C GLY A 143 8.42 8.27 -4.79
N PHE A 144 8.66 9.18 -3.85
CA PHE A 144 8.34 9.03 -2.44
C PHE A 144 7.64 10.27 -1.90
N VAL A 145 6.69 10.07 -1.00
CA VAL A 145 6.06 11.12 -0.21
C VAL A 145 6.25 10.80 1.26
N TYR A 146 6.98 11.67 1.95
CA TYR A 146 7.07 11.69 3.39
C TYR A 146 5.99 12.62 3.95
N TYR A 147 4.90 12.05 4.47
CA TYR A 147 3.79 12.80 5.04
C TYR A 147 4.14 13.34 6.44
N THR A 148 4.49 12.45 7.35
CA THR A 148 4.91 12.76 8.72
C THR A 148 5.72 11.58 9.26
N SER A 149 6.47 11.79 10.35
CA SER A 149 7.19 10.67 10.97
C SER A 149 6.27 9.54 11.42
N VAL A 150 6.72 8.31 11.18
CA VAL A 150 5.94 7.09 11.42
C VAL A 150 5.66 6.86 12.91
N ASP A 151 6.44 7.45 13.81
CA ASP A 151 6.16 7.44 15.25
C ASP A 151 4.91 8.25 15.65
N LYS A 152 4.42 9.11 14.74
CA LYS A 152 3.16 9.87 14.88
C LYS A 152 1.97 9.19 14.19
N PHE A 153 2.18 8.07 13.52
CA PHE A 153 1.09 7.37 12.82
C PHE A 153 0.05 6.85 13.80
N LYS A 154 -1.19 6.75 13.32
CA LYS A 154 -2.31 6.20 14.09
C LYS A 154 -3.00 5.15 13.24
N LEU A 155 -3.19 3.96 13.79
CA LEU A 155 -4.08 2.98 13.17
C LEU A 155 -5.52 3.36 13.51
N ILE A 156 -6.24 3.80 12.48
CA ILE A 156 -7.63 4.23 12.60
C ILE A 156 -8.49 3.25 11.81
N THR A 157 -9.52 2.72 12.46
CA THR A 157 -10.57 1.93 11.79
C THR A 157 -11.89 2.67 11.85
N GLY A 158 -12.72 2.45 10.84
CA GLY A 158 -14.01 3.12 10.70
C GLY A 158 -13.88 4.53 10.13
N VAL A 159 -14.82 4.87 9.25
CA VAL A 159 -14.90 6.15 8.56
C VAL A 159 -16.32 6.65 8.71
N SER A 160 -16.49 7.85 9.28
CA SER A 160 -17.80 8.47 9.44
C SER A 160 -18.55 8.47 8.11
N ASP A 161 -19.83 8.09 8.16
CA ASP A 161 -20.74 8.10 7.02
C ASP A 161 -20.32 7.25 5.81
N ILE A 162 -19.42 6.26 6.01
CA ILE A 162 -19.04 5.32 4.94
C ILE A 162 -20.14 4.30 4.62
N VAL A 163 -21.04 4.05 5.56
CA VAL A 163 -22.25 3.24 5.39
C VAL A 163 -23.47 4.10 5.65
N ASP A 164 -24.40 4.10 4.72
CA ASP A 164 -25.72 4.72 4.86
C ASP A 164 -26.83 3.71 4.54
N SER A 165 -28.08 4.15 4.65
CA SER A 165 -29.26 3.32 4.38
C SER A 165 -29.37 2.89 2.92
N SER A 166 -28.77 3.63 1.98
CA SER A 166 -28.73 3.29 0.56
C SER A 166 -27.67 2.24 0.24
N PHE A 167 -26.55 2.24 0.97
CA PHE A 167 -25.40 1.38 0.71
C PHE A 167 -25.40 0.07 1.50
N ILE A 168 -26.11 0.00 2.64
CA ILE A 168 -26.10 -1.17 3.53
C ILE A 168 -26.43 -2.49 2.82
N SER A 169 -27.40 -2.48 1.89
CA SER A 169 -27.81 -3.65 1.12
C SER A 169 -26.70 -4.12 0.17
N GLU A 170 -26.03 -3.18 -0.49
CA GLU A 170 -24.89 -3.48 -1.36
C GLU A 170 -23.69 -4.00 -0.55
N LEU A 171 -23.44 -3.44 0.63
CA LEU A 171 -22.38 -3.91 1.53
C LEU A 171 -22.65 -5.34 2.01
N LYS A 172 -23.90 -5.68 2.35
CA LYS A 172 -24.30 -7.07 2.67
C LYS A 172 -24.02 -8.01 1.51
N ARG A 173 -24.46 -7.63 0.30
CA ARG A 173 -24.24 -8.43 -0.92
C ARG A 173 -22.75 -8.68 -1.15
N ARG A 174 -21.91 -7.65 -1.04
CA ARG A 174 -20.45 -7.79 -1.17
C ARG A 174 -19.84 -8.70 -0.11
N LYS A 175 -20.28 -8.62 1.15
CA LYS A 175 -19.81 -9.53 2.20
C LYS A 175 -20.14 -10.99 1.91
N LEU A 176 -21.34 -11.27 1.39
CA LEU A 176 -21.73 -12.63 1.00
C LEU A 176 -20.82 -13.19 -0.10
N LEU A 177 -20.51 -12.37 -1.11
CA LEU A 177 -19.56 -12.77 -2.17
C LEU A 177 -18.15 -13.04 -1.63
N VAL A 178 -17.67 -12.24 -0.68
CA VAL A 178 -16.36 -12.48 -0.05
C VAL A 178 -16.37 -13.74 0.80
N ASN A 179 -17.44 -13.97 1.55
CA ASN A 179 -17.64 -15.19 2.35
C ASN A 179 -17.59 -16.44 1.46
N GLU A 180 -18.32 -16.41 0.35
CA GLU A 180 -18.32 -17.51 -0.64
C GLU A 180 -16.93 -17.70 -1.25
N ALA A 181 -16.33 -16.64 -1.82
CA ALA A 181 -15.06 -16.73 -2.53
C ALA A 181 -13.88 -17.14 -1.64
N ARG A 182 -13.95 -16.86 -0.34
CA ARG A 182 -12.86 -17.14 0.62
C ARG A 182 -13.19 -18.24 1.62
N ASN A 183 -14.37 -18.85 1.54
CA ASN A 183 -14.88 -19.77 2.56
C ASN A 183 -14.80 -19.17 3.98
N LEU A 184 -15.28 -17.93 4.12
CA LEU A 184 -15.31 -17.19 5.38
C LEU A 184 -16.76 -17.02 5.87
N ASN A 185 -16.92 -16.69 7.15
CA ASN A 185 -18.23 -16.48 7.78
C ASN A 185 -18.32 -15.08 8.43
N PHE A 186 -18.00 -14.03 7.68
CA PHE A 186 -18.21 -12.67 8.18
C PHE A 186 -19.70 -12.39 8.39
N SER A 187 -20.03 -11.79 9.54
CA SER A 187 -21.40 -11.39 9.83
C SER A 187 -21.91 -10.31 8.88
N THR A 188 -23.14 -10.50 8.41
CA THR A 188 -23.94 -9.56 7.62
C THR A 188 -24.98 -8.82 8.47
N ASN A 189 -24.91 -8.96 9.80
CA ASN A 189 -25.78 -8.24 10.74
C ASN A 189 -25.58 -6.72 10.60
N ASP A 190 -26.68 -5.98 10.47
CA ASP A 190 -26.66 -4.53 10.30
C ASP A 190 -25.85 -3.81 11.38
N SER A 191 -25.99 -4.17 12.65
CA SER A 191 -25.26 -3.53 13.75
C SER A 191 -23.72 -3.61 13.58
N ILE A 192 -23.23 -4.69 12.98
CA ILE A 192 -21.81 -4.90 12.67
C ILE A 192 -21.42 -4.07 11.44
N LEU A 193 -22.28 -4.00 10.42
CA LEU A 193 -22.02 -3.20 9.23
C LEU A 193 -22.02 -1.69 9.53
N TRP A 194 -23.00 -1.21 10.29
CA TRP A 194 -23.05 0.15 10.82
C TRP A 194 -21.87 0.49 11.74
N SER A 195 -21.18 -0.53 12.29
CA SER A 195 -19.98 -0.30 13.08
C SER A 195 -18.82 0.28 12.27
N TYR A 196 -18.84 0.16 10.94
CA TYR A 196 -17.83 0.77 10.07
C TYR A 196 -17.90 2.30 10.06
N ASN A 197 -19.01 2.89 10.50
CA ASN A 197 -19.11 4.34 10.70
C ASN A 197 -18.43 4.82 12.00
N ARG A 198 -18.13 3.89 12.92
CA ARG A 198 -17.55 4.24 14.23
C ARG A 198 -16.04 4.26 14.13
N LYS A 199 -15.49 5.47 14.15
CA LYS A 199 -14.04 5.69 14.24
C LYS A 199 -13.50 5.09 15.54
N LYS A 200 -12.48 4.24 15.43
CA LYS A 200 -11.70 3.71 16.55
C LYS A 200 -10.22 3.96 16.26
N ILE A 201 -9.52 4.46 17.27
CA ILE A 201 -8.08 4.69 17.21
C ILE A 201 -7.41 3.58 18.03
N ASN A 202 -6.40 2.94 17.46
CA ASN A 202 -5.52 2.05 18.18
C ASN A 202 -4.24 2.81 18.53
N ASP A 203 -4.17 3.30 19.76
CA ASP A 203 -3.03 4.08 20.27
C ASP A 203 -1.80 3.22 20.60
N THR A 204 -1.93 1.89 20.61
CA THR A 204 -0.82 0.96 20.87
C THR A 204 -0.19 0.41 19.59
N PHE A 205 -0.65 0.87 18.42
CA PHE A 205 -0.11 0.43 17.12
C PHE A 205 1.35 0.84 16.92
N ILE A 206 1.72 2.03 17.39
CA ILE A 206 3.09 2.50 17.40
C ILE A 206 3.75 2.13 18.72
N THR A 207 4.77 1.26 18.64
CA THR A 207 5.52 0.76 19.78
C THR A 207 6.72 1.66 20.10
N ASP A 208 7.27 1.48 21.31
CA ASP A 208 8.54 2.14 21.66
C ASP A 208 9.71 1.63 20.81
N SER A 209 9.66 0.40 20.30
CA SER A 209 10.68 -0.12 19.37
C SER A 209 10.78 0.70 18.09
N ILE A 210 9.65 1.19 17.56
CA ILE A 210 9.63 2.11 16.40
C ILE A 210 10.38 3.40 16.74
N LYS A 211 10.08 4.03 17.88
CA LYS A 211 10.75 5.27 18.32
C LYS A 211 12.24 5.06 18.52
N ILE A 212 12.63 3.97 19.20
CA ILE A 212 14.03 3.61 19.44
C ILE A 212 14.80 3.42 18.12
N SER A 213 14.17 2.78 17.11
CA SER A 213 14.79 2.59 15.80
C SER A 213 15.09 3.90 15.08
N ILE A 214 14.27 4.94 15.30
CA ILE A 214 14.47 6.27 14.72
C ILE A 214 15.54 7.03 15.51
N ASP A 215 15.39 7.10 16.83
CA ASP A 215 16.19 7.97 17.69
C ASP A 215 17.67 7.55 17.76
N LYS A 216 18.01 6.29 17.46
CA LYS A 216 19.40 5.84 17.40
C LYS A 216 20.23 6.53 16.30
N TRP A 217 19.58 7.04 15.25
CA TRP A 217 20.23 7.77 14.16
C TRP A 217 20.34 9.28 14.43
N LEU A 218 19.77 9.76 15.53
CA LEU A 218 19.81 11.17 15.94
C LEU A 218 20.92 11.48 16.96
N LYS A 219 21.64 10.45 17.41
CA LYS A 219 22.78 10.54 18.32
C LYS A 219 24.05 10.86 17.55
#